data_AF-A0A9X3AED6-F1
#
_entry.id   AF-A0A9X3AED6-F1
#
_cell.length_a   1.000
_cell.length_b   1.000
_cell.length_c   1.000
_cell.angle_alpha   90.00
_cell.angle_beta   90.00
_cell.angle_gamma   90.00
#
_symmetry.space_group_name_H-M   'P 1'
#
loop_
_entity.id
_entity.type
_entity.pdbx_description
1 polymer ?
#
loop_
_entity_poly.entity_id
_entity_poly.type
_entity_poly.pdbx_seq_one_letter_code
_entity_poly.pdbx_strand_id
1 'polypeptide(L)'
;MTSETTPEDADTAAGGGEPPDDVVLWGRGDRESFDLLFERHVEAVWNHAYRLTASRERAFDVVVVTFSTAWRKRVEVVPVGPSALPLLYATVGDVVRGDKRRRGMSTPPPVDEHADVVVHLVDDDSRLREVVDVVRRLPRAQREVAELCLLGGLPVADVAAHLRVTEESVRSGLALARARLVEDVPIDEIAAPLALPPALRDRLRVEVEQGVARRAVPRRLIAVAAAVVLLAGTVLVLRQVPDVAAPAPDVPHRVAVAGASLDREAAGVALDRCWAAVLQQGLADRFPDRSLWTPSFTAGDSQVGVVAARADGKPLFCQTTPTTATVTDPTLAPTSGTAAVLFSREGVVAGVTDVDWDRIALKGTGPHGSVLLKAESGDHLFVGRAGVNLGGTRISVNEIDSEDPTAVRELVAPAPPAVLARDRPDGPAPDRASDAGSALGDCLARSSRPLPDPDSYQPGALVTYPGGRLVLGRSTDSLVTCRSDQEKTEAVRTLLVNSGASAVMNVLTIVEGDRTILGGELRPEVSTMEISLGDGPPEPVIVADRTFAFLVPSFAPSGPGARPYPLVVRAVARDANGVQLYERSWNR
;
A
#
# COMPACT_ATOMS: atom_id res chain seq x y z
N MET A 1 34.79 -62.88 29.78
CA MET A 1 34.26 -63.43 28.51
C MET A 1 32.83 -62.95 28.39
N THR A 2 32.62 -61.67 28.04
CA THR A 2 32.41 -61.19 26.66
C THR A 2 31.23 -61.88 25.99
N SER A 3 30.04 -61.30 26.15
CA SER A 3 28.98 -61.40 25.15
C SER A 3 28.71 -59.99 24.65
N GLU A 4 29.07 -59.86 23.39
CA GLU A 4 29.00 -58.75 22.46
C GLU A 4 27.53 -58.51 22.10
N THR A 5 27.04 -57.28 22.31
CA THR A 5 25.71 -56.86 21.85
C THR A 5 25.91 -55.96 20.65
N THR A 6 25.47 -56.45 19.49
CA THR A 6 25.43 -55.77 18.19
C THR A 6 24.52 -54.53 18.25
N PRO A 7 24.85 -53.42 17.55
CA PRO A 7 23.99 -52.25 17.46
C PRO A 7 23.15 -52.29 16.18
N GLU A 8 21.87 -52.66 16.29
CA GLU A 8 20.86 -52.42 15.27
C GLU A 8 19.51 -52.29 15.98
N ASP A 9 18.66 -51.38 15.51
CA ASP A 9 17.32 -51.03 16.01
C ASP A 9 17.26 -49.92 17.08
N ALA A 10 17.89 -48.78 16.76
CA ALA A 10 17.54 -47.49 17.34
C ALA A 10 16.98 -46.55 16.25
N ASP A 11 15.93 -46.96 15.53
CA ASP A 11 15.14 -46.02 14.73
C ASP A 11 13.77 -46.58 14.30
N THR A 12 12.78 -46.67 15.20
CA THR A 12 11.36 -46.51 14.81
C THR A 12 10.45 -46.31 16.03
N ALA A 13 10.08 -45.06 16.32
CA ALA A 13 8.81 -44.74 17.02
C ALA A 13 8.44 -43.24 16.87
N ALA A 14 8.42 -42.72 15.64
CA ALA A 14 7.66 -41.50 15.34
C ALA A 14 6.23 -41.93 14.96
N GLY A 15 5.31 -41.84 15.92
CA GLY A 15 3.90 -42.17 15.72
C GLY A 15 3.23 -41.22 14.74
N GLY A 16 2.80 -41.74 13.60
CA GLY A 16 1.92 -41.07 12.63
C GLY A 16 0.47 -40.99 13.13
N GLY A 17 0.21 -40.15 14.12
CA GLY A 17 -1.15 -39.73 14.46
C GLY A 17 -1.64 -38.63 13.53
N GLU A 18 -2.91 -38.66 13.15
CA GLU A 18 -3.57 -37.56 12.42
C GLU A 18 -3.34 -36.25 13.19
N PRO A 19 -2.89 -35.17 12.53
CA PRO A 19 -2.51 -33.95 13.21
C PRO A 19 -3.72 -33.40 13.98
N PRO A 20 -3.56 -33.01 15.26
CA PRO A 20 -4.69 -32.66 16.12
C PRO A 20 -5.52 -31.51 15.56
N ASP A 21 -6.84 -31.57 15.78
CA ASP A 21 -7.79 -30.52 15.42
C ASP A 21 -7.41 -29.17 16.02
N ASP A 22 -7.79 -28.07 15.35
CA ASP A 22 -7.41 -26.73 15.77
C ASP A 22 -7.93 -26.38 17.16
N VAL A 23 -9.10 -26.90 17.55
CA VAL A 23 -9.67 -26.68 18.89
C VAL A 23 -8.80 -27.31 19.98
N VAL A 24 -8.15 -28.44 19.69
CA VAL A 24 -7.23 -29.12 20.62
C VAL A 24 -5.94 -28.31 20.72
N LEU A 25 -5.38 -27.87 19.60
CA LEU A 25 -4.21 -26.98 19.59
C LEU A 25 -4.49 -25.66 20.32
N TRP A 26 -5.67 -25.09 20.13
CA TRP A 26 -6.10 -23.86 20.80
C TRP A 26 -6.24 -24.05 22.31
N GLY A 27 -6.82 -25.17 22.74
CA GLY A 27 -7.03 -25.51 24.14
C GLY A 27 -5.73 -25.73 24.94
N ARG A 28 -4.66 -26.17 24.27
CA ARG A 28 -3.33 -26.30 24.89
C ARG A 28 -2.74 -24.93 25.27
N GLY A 29 -2.99 -23.90 24.46
CA GLY A 29 -2.67 -22.50 24.78
C GLY A 29 -1.18 -22.19 24.96
N ASP A 30 -0.31 -23.11 24.60
CA ASP A 30 1.15 -22.95 24.54
C ASP A 30 1.61 -22.37 23.19
N ARG A 31 2.88 -21.97 23.14
CA ARG A 31 3.46 -21.28 21.98
C ARG A 31 3.55 -22.22 20.77
N GLU A 32 3.99 -23.46 20.98
CA GLU A 32 4.19 -24.45 19.92
C GLU A 32 2.88 -24.80 19.21
N SER A 33 1.80 -24.98 19.97
CA SER A 33 0.46 -25.22 19.44
C SER A 33 -0.09 -24.01 18.68
N PHE A 34 0.25 -22.79 19.12
CA PHE A 34 -0.14 -21.57 18.43
C PHE A 34 0.65 -21.31 17.15
N ASP A 35 1.94 -21.66 17.13
CA ASP A 35 2.78 -21.58 15.93
C ASP A 35 2.24 -22.53 14.85
N LEU A 36 1.82 -23.75 15.23
CA LEU A 36 1.14 -24.68 14.31
C LEU A 36 -0.18 -24.11 13.77
N LEU A 37 -0.97 -23.44 14.61
CA LEU A 37 -2.19 -22.75 14.16
C LEU A 37 -1.90 -21.59 13.22
N PHE A 38 -0.80 -20.85 13.46
CA PHE A 38 -0.35 -19.79 12.57
C PHE A 38 0.05 -20.36 11.20
N GLU A 39 0.90 -21.38 11.14
CA GLU A 39 1.33 -22.00 9.88
C GLU A 39 0.15 -22.52 9.05
N ARG A 40 -0.82 -23.17 9.72
CA ARG A 40 -2.01 -23.72 9.05
C ARG A 40 -2.89 -22.65 8.44
N HIS A 41 -3.01 -21.48 9.07
CA HIS A 41 -4.09 -20.54 8.77
C HIS A 41 -3.63 -19.17 8.27
N VAL A 42 -2.35 -18.82 8.36
CA VAL A 42 -1.85 -17.48 8.01
C VAL A 42 -2.22 -17.07 6.58
N GLU A 43 -2.15 -17.99 5.62
CA GLU A 43 -2.49 -17.74 4.23
C GLU A 43 -3.99 -17.48 4.03
N ALA A 44 -4.83 -18.28 4.67
CA ALA A 44 -6.29 -18.11 4.64
C ALA A 44 -6.72 -16.80 5.31
N VAL A 45 -6.13 -16.49 6.47
CA VAL A 45 -6.39 -15.25 7.22
C VAL A 45 -5.90 -14.02 6.46
N TRP A 46 -4.73 -14.09 5.79
CA TRP A 46 -4.22 -13.01 4.96
C TRP A 46 -5.10 -12.77 3.73
N ASN A 47 -5.52 -13.81 3.02
CA ASN A 47 -6.46 -13.70 1.91
C ASN A 47 -7.79 -13.07 2.34
N HIS A 48 -8.32 -13.48 3.49
CA HIS A 48 -9.53 -12.90 4.04
C HIS A 48 -9.35 -11.42 4.42
N ALA A 49 -8.25 -11.07 5.09
CA ALA A 49 -7.92 -9.68 5.41
C ALA A 49 -7.75 -8.82 4.16
N TYR A 50 -7.13 -9.36 3.11
CA TYR A 50 -7.02 -8.72 1.80
C TYR A 50 -8.40 -8.45 1.19
N ARG A 51 -9.27 -9.46 1.16
CA ARG A 51 -10.63 -9.33 0.63
C ARG A 51 -11.49 -8.32 1.39
N LEU A 52 -11.20 -8.01 2.66
CA LEU A 52 -11.92 -6.99 3.44
C LEU A 52 -11.33 -5.58 3.35
N THR A 53 -10.05 -5.49 2.99
CA THR A 53 -9.30 -4.22 2.96
C THR A 53 -9.04 -3.72 1.55
N ALA A 54 -9.06 -4.61 0.55
CA ALA A 54 -8.60 -4.39 -0.82
C ALA A 54 -7.19 -3.76 -0.87
N SER A 55 -6.34 -4.10 0.10
CA SER A 55 -4.98 -3.57 0.25
C SER A 55 -4.09 -4.61 0.92
N ARG A 56 -2.98 -4.98 0.26
CA ARG A 56 -2.04 -5.99 0.78
C ARG A 56 -1.28 -5.51 2.01
N GLU A 57 -0.92 -4.23 2.04
CA GLU A 57 -0.28 -3.60 3.19
C GLU A 57 -1.20 -3.61 4.40
N ARG A 58 -2.47 -3.19 4.23
CA ARG A 58 -3.45 -3.25 5.32
C ARG A 58 -3.74 -4.68 5.75
N ALA A 59 -3.77 -5.62 4.81
CA ALA A 59 -3.94 -7.03 5.12
C ALA A 59 -2.81 -7.56 6.02
N PHE A 60 -1.56 -7.15 5.77
CA PHE A 60 -0.42 -7.51 6.61
C PHE A 60 -0.63 -7.05 8.06
N ASP A 61 -0.91 -5.77 8.27
CA ASP A 61 -1.14 -5.21 9.61
C ASP A 61 -2.33 -5.88 10.33
N VAL A 62 -3.41 -6.11 9.58
CA VAL A 62 -4.60 -6.77 10.10
C VAL A 62 -4.29 -8.20 10.54
N VAL A 63 -3.49 -8.95 9.78
CA VAL A 63 -3.07 -10.32 10.15
C VAL A 63 -2.23 -10.30 11.44
N VAL A 64 -1.25 -9.39 11.53
CA VAL A 64 -0.41 -9.26 12.73
C VAL A 64 -1.25 -8.97 13.97
N VAL A 65 -2.17 -8.01 13.87
CA VAL A 65 -3.07 -7.64 14.98
C VAL A 65 -4.04 -8.77 15.31
N THR A 66 -4.52 -9.50 14.30
CA THR A 66 -5.46 -10.62 14.45
C THR A 66 -4.82 -11.74 15.27
N PHE A 67 -3.66 -12.26 14.84
CA PHE A 67 -2.97 -13.33 15.57
C PHE A 67 -2.49 -12.86 16.96
N SER A 68 -2.00 -11.63 17.09
CA SER A 68 -1.65 -11.07 18.40
C SER A 68 -2.86 -10.94 19.34
N THR A 69 -4.04 -10.65 18.80
CA THR A 69 -5.29 -10.56 19.57
C THR A 69 -5.83 -11.94 19.92
N ALA A 70 -5.77 -12.89 18.98
CA ALA A 70 -6.10 -14.29 19.21
C ALA A 70 -5.24 -14.88 20.33
N TRP A 71 -3.91 -14.68 20.28
CA TRP A 71 -2.99 -15.10 21.33
C TRP A 71 -3.37 -14.51 22.69
N ARG A 72 -3.64 -13.20 22.76
CA ARG A 72 -4.00 -12.55 24.03
C ARG A 72 -5.33 -13.05 24.60
N LYS A 73 -6.30 -13.33 23.74
CA LYS A 73 -7.65 -13.75 24.13
C LYS A 73 -7.83 -15.27 24.18
N ARG A 74 -6.79 -16.07 23.91
CA ARG A 74 -6.90 -17.54 23.76
C ARG A 74 -7.54 -18.27 24.94
N VAL A 75 -7.45 -17.72 26.15
CA VAL A 75 -8.08 -18.27 27.36
C VAL A 75 -9.55 -17.83 27.52
N GLU A 76 -9.91 -16.67 26.97
CA GLU A 76 -11.25 -16.07 27.09
C GLU A 76 -12.18 -16.46 25.93
N VAL A 77 -11.61 -16.78 24.77
CA VAL A 77 -12.34 -17.07 23.54
C VAL A 77 -11.81 -18.35 22.92
N VAL A 78 -12.72 -19.30 22.71
CA VAL A 78 -12.43 -20.65 22.18
C VAL A 78 -13.15 -20.81 20.84
N PRO A 79 -12.52 -21.43 19.82
CA PRO A 79 -13.17 -21.80 18.57
C PRO A 79 -14.42 -22.66 18.80
N VAL A 80 -15.42 -22.50 17.93
CA VAL A 80 -16.60 -23.36 17.90
C VAL A 80 -16.47 -24.27 16.69
N GLY A 81 -16.42 -25.58 16.92
CA GLY A 81 -16.14 -26.58 15.88
C GLY A 81 -14.65 -26.95 15.80
N PRO A 82 -14.26 -27.79 14.82
CA PRO A 82 -12.91 -28.34 14.72
C PRO A 82 -11.87 -27.34 14.20
N SER A 83 -12.29 -26.24 13.57
CA SER A 83 -11.39 -25.24 12.97
C SER A 83 -11.37 -23.92 13.74
N ALA A 84 -10.18 -23.29 13.81
CA ALA A 84 -10.01 -21.95 14.34
C ALA A 84 -10.37 -20.83 13.34
N LEU A 85 -10.53 -21.16 12.05
CA LEU A 85 -10.75 -20.17 10.97
C LEU A 85 -11.96 -19.26 11.19
N PRO A 86 -13.16 -19.73 11.60
CA PRO A 86 -14.30 -18.86 11.83
C PRO A 86 -14.02 -17.78 12.88
N LEU A 87 -13.31 -18.16 13.95
CA LEU A 87 -12.91 -17.22 15.02
C LEU A 87 -11.85 -16.22 14.53
N LEU A 88 -10.86 -16.69 13.76
CA LEU A 88 -9.83 -15.83 13.19
C LEU A 88 -10.43 -14.83 12.20
N TYR A 89 -11.33 -15.26 11.31
CA TYR A 89 -12.00 -14.38 10.34
C TYR A 89 -12.90 -13.34 11.01
N ALA A 90 -13.65 -13.74 12.05
CA ALA A 90 -14.42 -12.78 12.83
C ALA A 90 -13.51 -11.74 13.51
N THR A 91 -12.34 -12.17 14.00
CA THR A 91 -11.33 -11.28 14.58
C THR A 91 -10.76 -10.32 13.53
N VAL A 92 -10.49 -10.78 12.30
CA VAL A 92 -10.11 -9.92 11.16
C VAL A 92 -11.17 -8.84 10.94
N GLY A 93 -12.45 -9.23 10.85
CA GLY A 93 -13.56 -8.30 10.69
C GLY A 93 -13.63 -7.26 11.82
N ASP A 94 -13.42 -7.67 13.07
CA ASP A 94 -13.39 -6.79 14.23
C ASP A 94 -12.19 -5.85 14.24
N VAL A 95 -11.01 -6.30 13.81
CA VAL A 95 -9.81 -5.47 13.66
C VAL A 95 -10.04 -4.43 12.56
N VAL A 96 -10.56 -4.82 11.39
CA VAL A 96 -10.88 -3.89 10.29
C VAL A 96 -11.93 -2.86 10.71
N ARG A 97 -12.98 -3.28 11.44
CA ARG A 97 -13.99 -2.37 12.00
C ARG A 97 -13.43 -1.49 13.12
N GLY A 98 -12.56 -2.02 13.96
CA GLY A 98 -11.92 -1.34 15.08
C GLY A 98 -10.91 -0.29 14.64
N ASP A 99 -10.13 -0.58 13.60
CA ASP A 99 -9.28 0.37 12.89
C ASP A 99 -10.13 1.53 12.34
N LYS A 100 -11.30 1.23 11.77
CA LYS A 100 -12.26 2.27 11.34
C LYS A 100 -12.92 3.05 12.49
N ARG A 101 -13.26 2.42 13.62
CA ARG A 101 -13.87 3.10 14.78
C ARG A 101 -12.88 3.95 15.57
N ARG A 102 -11.62 3.52 15.69
CA ARG A 102 -10.51 4.36 16.19
C ARG A 102 -10.26 5.57 15.28
N ARG A 103 -10.57 5.44 13.99
CA ARG A 103 -10.53 6.49 12.97
C ARG A 103 -11.90 7.18 12.73
N GLY A 104 -12.94 6.87 13.51
CA GLY A 104 -14.33 6.98 13.05
C GLY A 104 -15.08 8.26 13.43
N MET A 105 -15.07 9.26 12.54
CA MET A 105 -16.26 9.93 11.95
C MET A 105 -15.76 11.02 10.98
N SER A 106 -15.23 10.61 9.84
CA SER A 106 -15.09 11.48 8.68
C SER A 106 -15.44 10.62 7.46
N THR A 107 -16.27 11.17 6.57
CA THR A 107 -16.45 10.73 5.18
C THR A 107 -15.11 10.26 4.62
N PRO A 108 -15.02 9.17 3.84
CA PRO A 108 -13.73 8.60 3.45
C PRO A 108 -12.83 9.71 2.89
N PRO A 109 -11.70 10.03 3.54
CA PRO A 109 -10.68 10.81 2.86
C PRO A 109 -10.24 9.98 1.65
N PRO A 110 -9.86 10.60 0.51
CA PRO A 110 -9.10 9.86 -0.49
C PRO A 110 -7.79 9.47 0.18
N VAL A 111 -7.65 8.19 0.56
CA VAL A 111 -6.46 7.68 1.24
C VAL A 111 -5.59 6.96 0.22
N ASP A 112 -4.41 7.54 -0.01
CA ASP A 112 -3.15 6.94 -0.44
C ASP A 112 -3.24 5.80 -1.48
N GLU A 113 -3.10 6.18 -2.76
CA GLU A 113 -2.81 5.25 -3.86
C GLU A 113 -1.32 4.85 -3.93
N HIS A 114 -0.65 4.65 -2.79
CA HIS A 114 0.63 3.92 -2.78
C HIS A 114 0.33 2.43 -2.96
N ALA A 115 -0.14 2.08 -4.15
CA ALA A 115 -0.16 0.72 -4.65
C ALA A 115 0.97 0.63 -5.68
N ASP A 116 1.98 -0.17 -5.34
CA ASP A 116 2.80 -0.83 -6.34
C ASP A 116 1.89 -1.70 -7.19
N VAL A 117 1.61 -1.25 -8.41
CA VAL A 117 0.55 -1.81 -9.24
C VAL A 117 1.08 -3.04 -9.97
N VAL A 118 0.98 -4.23 -9.38
CA VAL A 118 1.12 -5.47 -10.16
C VAL A 118 -0.07 -5.56 -11.10
N VAL A 119 0.07 -5.10 -12.33
CA VAL A 119 -1.00 -5.30 -13.30
C VAL A 119 -0.84 -6.72 -13.83
N HIS A 120 -1.59 -7.59 -13.18
CA HIS A 120 -2.70 -8.31 -13.78
C HIS A 120 -4.02 -8.06 -13.00
N LEU A 121 -4.00 -7.16 -12.00
CA LEU A 121 -5.03 -7.06 -10.97
C LEU A 121 -5.83 -5.75 -11.01
N VAL A 122 -5.65 -4.89 -12.02
CA VAL A 122 -6.30 -3.56 -12.01
C VAL A 122 -7.82 -3.66 -12.11
N ASP A 123 -8.33 -4.69 -12.80
CA ASP A 123 -9.77 -4.95 -12.87
C ASP A 123 -10.28 -5.64 -11.59
N ASP A 124 -9.58 -6.67 -11.10
CA ASP A 124 -9.97 -7.42 -9.90
C ASP A 124 -9.92 -6.59 -8.62
N ASP A 125 -8.90 -5.75 -8.42
CA ASP A 125 -8.78 -4.92 -7.22
C ASP A 125 -9.80 -3.77 -7.21
N SER A 126 -10.16 -3.23 -8.39
CA SER A 126 -11.20 -2.20 -8.50
C SER A 126 -12.58 -2.79 -8.25
N ARG A 127 -12.87 -3.96 -8.84
CA ARG A 127 -14.11 -4.72 -8.56
C ARG A 127 -14.18 -5.19 -7.12
N LEU A 128 -13.07 -5.64 -6.53
CA LEU A 128 -12.99 -6.02 -5.12
C LEU A 128 -13.29 -4.83 -4.22
N ARG A 129 -12.78 -3.62 -4.54
CA ARG A 129 -13.11 -2.40 -3.80
C ARG A 129 -14.61 -2.09 -3.86
N GLU A 130 -15.24 -2.20 -5.03
CA GLU A 130 -16.68 -2.00 -5.19
C GLU A 130 -17.50 -3.01 -4.36
N VAL A 131 -17.14 -4.30 -4.42
CA VAL A 131 -17.76 -5.36 -3.60
C VAL A 131 -17.62 -5.04 -2.11
N VAL A 132 -16.40 -4.70 -1.68
CA VAL A 132 -16.10 -4.36 -0.29
C VAL A 132 -16.92 -3.17 0.18
N ASP A 133 -17.11 -2.14 -0.65
CA ASP A 133 -17.90 -0.96 -0.29
C ASP A 133 -19.41 -1.22 -0.27
N VAL A 134 -19.91 -2.15 -1.08
CA VAL A 134 -21.30 -2.64 -0.95
C VAL A 134 -21.46 -3.45 0.35
N VAL A 135 -20.57 -4.41 0.62
CA VAL A 135 -20.61 -5.21 1.86
C VAL A 135 -20.55 -4.31 3.10
N ARG A 136 -19.72 -3.26 3.07
CA ARG A 136 -19.62 -2.25 4.14
C ARG A 136 -20.88 -1.42 4.36
N ARG A 137 -21.81 -1.37 3.41
CA ARG A 137 -23.09 -0.67 3.55
C ARG A 137 -24.21 -1.58 4.05
N LEU A 138 -23.99 -2.90 4.13
CA LEU A 138 -24.97 -3.84 4.65
C LEU A 138 -25.24 -3.63 6.16
N PRO A 139 -26.48 -3.89 6.62
CA PRO A 139 -26.81 -4.06 8.03
C PRO A 139 -25.86 -5.04 8.72
N ARG A 140 -25.55 -4.79 9.99
CA ARG A 140 -24.51 -5.52 10.74
C ARG A 140 -24.60 -7.04 10.60
N ALA A 141 -25.79 -7.62 10.81
CA ALA A 141 -25.98 -9.07 10.75
C ALA A 141 -25.75 -9.65 9.32
N GLN A 142 -26.18 -8.92 8.29
CA GLN A 142 -25.99 -9.33 6.89
C GLN A 142 -24.53 -9.17 6.46
N ARG A 143 -23.87 -8.14 6.98
CA ARG A 143 -22.45 -7.87 6.76
C ARG A 143 -21.57 -8.97 7.35
N GLU A 144 -21.78 -9.33 8.60
CA GLU A 144 -21.00 -10.39 9.26
C GLU A 144 -21.14 -11.73 8.50
N VAL A 145 -22.36 -12.05 8.04
CA VAL A 145 -22.59 -13.23 7.18
C VAL A 145 -21.91 -13.12 5.82
N ALA A 146 -21.95 -11.95 5.17
CA ALA A 146 -21.28 -11.74 3.88
C ALA A 146 -19.75 -11.80 4.02
N GLU A 147 -19.17 -11.19 5.06
CA GLU A 147 -17.73 -11.25 5.29
C GLU A 147 -17.27 -12.71 5.49
N LEU A 148 -17.97 -13.50 6.33
CA LEU A 148 -17.57 -14.87 6.65
C LEU A 148 -17.84 -15.88 5.52
N CYS A 149 -19.02 -15.86 4.90
CA CYS A 149 -19.39 -16.82 3.86
C CYS A 149 -18.96 -16.36 2.47
N LEU A 150 -19.28 -15.12 2.08
CA LEU A 150 -19.10 -14.64 0.71
C LEU A 150 -17.63 -14.28 0.43
N LEU A 151 -16.98 -13.56 1.34
CA LEU A 151 -15.59 -13.15 1.20
C LEU A 151 -14.61 -14.13 1.87
N GLY A 152 -15.05 -14.83 2.93
CA GLY A 152 -14.26 -15.83 3.63
C GLY A 152 -14.35 -17.24 3.05
N GLY A 153 -15.41 -17.57 2.30
CA GLY A 153 -15.63 -18.92 1.77
C GLY A 153 -15.95 -19.96 2.86
N LEU A 154 -16.32 -19.55 4.08
CA LEU A 154 -16.67 -20.47 5.14
C LEU A 154 -18.02 -21.15 4.88
N PRO A 155 -18.16 -22.45 5.20
CA PRO A 155 -19.42 -23.14 5.02
C PRO A 155 -20.49 -22.60 5.98
N VAL A 156 -21.74 -22.65 5.54
CA VAL A 156 -22.90 -22.10 6.26
C VAL A 156 -23.01 -22.66 7.70
N ALA A 157 -22.71 -23.95 7.88
CA ALA A 157 -22.76 -24.61 9.19
C ALA A 157 -21.74 -24.02 10.17
N ASP A 158 -20.51 -23.78 9.74
CA ASP A 158 -19.45 -23.21 10.58
C ASP A 158 -19.75 -21.76 10.97
N VAL A 159 -20.31 -20.98 10.04
CA VAL A 159 -20.72 -19.60 10.31
C VAL A 159 -21.92 -19.54 11.24
N ALA A 160 -22.90 -20.43 11.08
CA ALA A 160 -24.07 -20.53 11.96
C ALA A 160 -23.63 -20.88 13.39
N ALA A 161 -22.73 -21.86 13.54
CA ALA A 161 -22.18 -22.26 14.83
C ALA A 161 -21.39 -21.12 15.49
N HIS A 162 -20.56 -20.41 14.72
CA HIS A 162 -19.77 -19.29 15.22
C HIS A 162 -20.63 -18.10 15.66
N LEU A 163 -21.58 -17.68 14.82
CA LEU A 163 -22.48 -16.55 15.10
C LEU A 163 -23.61 -16.90 16.09
N ARG A 164 -23.77 -18.18 16.45
CA ARG A 164 -24.84 -18.72 17.31
C ARG A 164 -26.24 -18.41 16.79
N VAL A 165 -26.43 -18.60 15.49
CA VAL A 165 -27.71 -18.45 14.78
C VAL A 165 -28.05 -19.74 14.02
N THR A 166 -29.25 -19.84 13.45
CA THR A 166 -29.62 -20.99 12.63
C THR A 166 -28.96 -20.92 11.25
N GLU A 167 -28.67 -22.06 10.63
CA GLU A 167 -28.19 -22.09 9.24
C GLU A 167 -29.17 -21.43 8.26
N GLU A 168 -30.48 -21.52 8.53
CA GLU A 168 -31.51 -20.83 7.74
C GLU A 168 -31.35 -19.31 7.83
N SER A 169 -31.07 -18.76 9.01
CA SER A 169 -30.76 -17.34 9.19
C SER A 169 -29.52 -16.90 8.42
N VAL A 170 -28.49 -17.75 8.34
CA VAL A 170 -27.28 -17.49 7.54
C VAL A 170 -27.61 -17.50 6.04
N ARG A 171 -28.36 -18.51 5.55
CA ARG A 171 -28.79 -18.60 4.15
C ARG A 171 -29.64 -17.39 3.73
N SER A 172 -30.61 -17.00 4.56
CA SER A 172 -31.43 -15.81 4.33
C SER A 172 -30.60 -14.52 4.34
N GLY A 173 -29.66 -14.38 5.28
CA GLY A 173 -28.74 -13.25 5.33
C GLY A 173 -27.86 -13.15 4.07
N LEU A 174 -27.39 -14.28 3.56
CA LEU A 174 -26.58 -14.36 2.35
C LEU A 174 -27.39 -14.01 1.10
N ALA A 175 -28.63 -14.50 0.99
CA ALA A 175 -29.54 -14.13 -0.09
C ALA A 175 -29.80 -12.61 -0.11
N LEU A 176 -30.03 -12.00 1.05
CA LEU A 176 -30.23 -10.55 1.18
C LEU A 176 -28.95 -9.74 0.89
N ALA A 177 -27.77 -10.27 1.23
CA ALA A 177 -26.50 -9.66 0.89
C ALA A 177 -26.24 -9.71 -0.62
N ARG A 178 -26.49 -10.86 -1.27
CA ARG A 178 -26.36 -11.06 -2.73
C ARG A 178 -27.32 -10.17 -3.52
N ALA A 179 -28.57 -10.04 -3.08
CA ALA A 179 -29.56 -9.17 -3.73
C ALA A 179 -29.18 -7.67 -3.75
N ARG A 180 -28.19 -7.25 -2.94
CA ARG A 180 -27.70 -5.87 -2.91
C ARG A 180 -26.38 -5.66 -3.65
N LEU A 181 -25.73 -6.74 -4.08
CA LEU A 181 -24.60 -6.70 -5.00
C LEU A 181 -25.21 -6.69 -6.41
N VAL A 182 -24.87 -5.70 -7.24
CA VAL A 182 -25.40 -5.57 -8.61
C VAL A 182 -25.13 -6.87 -9.39
N GLU A 183 -26.08 -7.29 -10.23
CA GLU A 183 -26.26 -8.66 -10.75
C GLU A 183 -25.12 -9.24 -11.63
N ASP A 184 -24.01 -8.52 -11.84
CA ASP A 184 -22.94 -8.89 -12.79
C ASP A 184 -21.52 -8.98 -12.20
N VAL A 185 -21.36 -9.10 -10.87
CA VAL A 185 -20.03 -9.23 -10.25
C VAL A 185 -19.69 -10.71 -9.97
N PRO A 186 -18.76 -11.35 -10.72
CA PRO A 186 -18.32 -12.72 -10.46
C PRO A 186 -17.40 -12.77 -9.24
N ILE A 187 -18.00 -12.90 -8.06
CA ILE A 187 -17.30 -12.87 -6.75
C ILE A 187 -16.29 -14.02 -6.65
N ASP A 188 -16.57 -15.16 -7.27
CA ASP A 188 -15.70 -16.34 -7.24
C ASP A 188 -14.41 -16.13 -8.05
N GLU A 189 -14.42 -15.25 -9.06
CA GLU A 189 -13.23 -14.86 -9.84
C GLU A 189 -12.41 -13.77 -9.14
N ILE A 190 -13.08 -12.77 -8.56
CA ILE A 190 -12.46 -11.65 -7.82
C ILE A 190 -11.83 -12.11 -6.49
N ALA A 191 -12.28 -13.24 -5.96
CA ALA A 191 -11.83 -13.81 -4.70
C ALA A 191 -10.95 -15.06 -4.86
N ALA A 192 -10.29 -15.28 -6.00
CA ALA A 192 -9.35 -16.40 -6.12
C ALA A 192 -8.29 -16.36 -5.01
N PRO A 193 -7.95 -17.50 -4.35
CA PRO A 193 -6.93 -17.51 -3.31
C PRO A 193 -5.58 -17.08 -3.87
N LEU A 194 -5.00 -16.03 -3.30
CA LEU A 194 -3.64 -15.61 -3.60
C LEU A 194 -2.68 -16.46 -2.75
N ALA A 195 -1.72 -17.11 -3.41
CA ALA A 195 -0.66 -17.80 -2.72
C ALA A 195 0.13 -16.81 -1.84
N LEU A 196 0.26 -17.10 -0.54
CA LEU A 196 1.03 -16.24 0.36
C LEU A 196 2.54 -16.41 0.06
N PRO A 197 3.25 -15.35 -0.37
CA PRO A 197 4.67 -15.47 -0.69
C PRO A 197 5.48 -15.90 0.55
N PRO A 198 6.47 -16.82 0.42
CA PRO A 198 7.26 -17.29 1.56
C PRO A 198 7.92 -16.16 2.35
N ALA A 199 8.50 -15.17 1.66
CA ALA A 199 9.10 -14.01 2.32
C ALA A 199 8.08 -13.16 3.11
N LEU A 200 6.83 -13.07 2.64
CA LEU A 200 5.77 -12.36 3.37
C LEU A 200 5.29 -13.19 4.57
N ARG A 201 5.19 -14.51 4.41
CA ARG A 201 4.89 -15.46 5.50
C ARG A 201 5.94 -15.36 6.62
N ASP A 202 7.22 -15.33 6.28
CA ASP A 202 8.30 -15.21 7.25
C ASP A 202 8.28 -13.85 7.97
N ARG A 203 8.01 -12.76 7.25
CA ARG A 203 7.81 -11.44 7.87
C ARG A 203 6.62 -11.40 8.82
N LEU A 204 5.49 -11.98 8.42
CA LEU A 204 4.30 -12.11 9.28
C LEU A 204 4.62 -12.92 10.54
N ARG A 205 5.40 -14.00 10.41
CA ARG A 205 5.82 -14.82 11.54
C ARG A 205 6.61 -13.99 12.54
N VAL A 206 7.64 -13.26 12.08
CA VAL A 206 8.45 -12.40 12.95
C VAL A 206 7.62 -11.34 13.66
N GLU A 207 6.74 -10.64 12.95
CA GLU A 207 5.90 -9.58 13.54
C GLU A 207 4.86 -10.12 14.52
N VAL A 208 4.25 -11.26 14.22
CA VAL A 208 3.33 -11.94 15.14
C VAL A 208 4.07 -12.42 16.38
N GLU A 209 5.25 -13.02 16.25
CA GLU A 209 6.07 -13.43 17.38
C GLU A 209 6.43 -12.25 18.29
N GLN A 210 6.81 -11.11 17.70
CA GLN A 210 7.05 -9.87 18.45
C GLN A 210 5.77 -9.37 19.14
N GLY A 211 4.63 -9.39 18.45
CA GLY A 211 3.33 -9.02 19.01
C GLY A 211 2.85 -9.92 20.15
N VAL A 212 3.18 -11.22 20.05
CA VAL A 212 2.94 -12.27 21.05
C VAL A 212 3.86 -12.11 22.27
N ALA A 213 5.14 -11.73 22.05
CA ALA A 213 6.14 -11.53 23.09
C ALA A 213 5.93 -10.25 23.91
N ARG A 214 5.26 -9.22 23.36
CA ARG A 214 4.92 -8.00 24.09
C ARG A 214 3.96 -8.32 25.25
N ARG A 215 4.48 -8.42 26.48
CA ARG A 215 3.68 -8.55 27.71
C ARG A 215 2.73 -7.37 27.85
N ALA A 216 1.45 -7.65 28.07
CA ALA A 216 0.51 -6.65 28.54
C ALA A 216 0.97 -6.16 29.92
N VAL A 217 1.28 -4.87 30.05
CA VAL A 217 1.39 -4.23 31.36
C VAL A 217 0.02 -4.37 32.03
N PRO A 218 -0.11 -5.02 33.20
CA PRO A 218 -1.40 -5.15 33.85
C PRO A 218 -1.92 -3.75 34.20
N ARG A 219 -3.16 -3.47 33.80
CA ARG A 219 -3.92 -2.22 34.05
C ARG A 219 -4.08 -1.81 35.53
N ARG A 220 -3.46 -2.53 36.48
CA ARG A 220 -3.59 -2.31 37.92
C ARG A 220 -2.59 -1.29 38.51
N LEU A 221 -1.68 -0.72 37.72
CA LEU A 221 -0.68 0.25 38.21
C LEU A 221 -0.93 1.71 37.82
N ILE A 222 -2.09 2.06 37.24
CA ILE A 222 -2.49 3.46 37.07
C ILE A 222 -3.59 3.77 38.10
N ALA A 223 -3.19 3.82 39.37
CA ALA A 223 -4.08 4.24 40.46
C ALA A 223 -3.31 4.87 41.63
N VAL A 224 -2.28 5.70 41.37
CA VAL A 224 -1.75 6.66 42.38
C VAL A 224 -1.14 7.86 41.66
N ALA A 225 -1.97 8.77 41.15
CA ALA A 225 -1.61 10.17 40.87
C ALA A 225 -2.86 10.98 40.50
N ALA A 226 -3.90 10.91 41.31
CA ALA A 226 -5.02 11.84 41.27
C ALA A 226 -5.73 11.80 42.63
N ALA A 227 -4.99 12.21 43.67
CA ALA A 227 -5.60 12.62 44.92
C ALA A 227 -5.31 14.11 45.06
N VAL A 228 -6.36 14.85 45.43
CA VAL A 228 -6.40 16.27 45.80
C VAL A 228 -6.64 17.25 44.66
N VAL A 229 -7.89 17.31 44.17
CA VAL A 229 -8.70 18.54 44.31
C VAL A 229 -10.13 18.15 44.68
N LEU A 230 -10.59 18.80 45.74
CA LEU A 230 -11.81 18.59 46.48
C LEU A 230 -13.04 19.25 45.83
N LEU A 231 -14.17 18.58 46.06
CA LEU A 231 -15.48 19.14 46.44
C LEU A 231 -16.46 19.68 45.37
N ALA A 232 -17.69 19.18 45.58
CA ALA A 232 -19.00 19.75 45.32
C ALA A 232 -19.66 19.48 43.96
N GLY A 233 -20.77 18.72 43.99
CA GLY A 233 -21.72 18.69 42.88
C GLY A 233 -22.59 17.44 42.79
N THR A 234 -23.32 17.09 43.84
CA THR A 234 -24.42 16.11 43.79
C THR A 234 -25.60 16.68 42.99
N VAL A 235 -26.05 16.02 41.91
CA VAL A 235 -27.46 16.09 41.45
C VAL A 235 -27.93 14.75 40.87
N LEU A 236 -29.13 14.38 41.33
CA LEU A 236 -30.01 13.27 40.98
C LEU A 236 -30.05 12.85 39.51
N VAL A 237 -30.11 11.53 39.30
CA VAL A 237 -30.56 10.88 38.05
C VAL A 237 -32.10 10.76 38.11
N LEU A 238 -32.80 11.50 37.24
CA LEU A 238 -34.18 11.19 36.86
C LEU A 238 -34.19 10.65 35.44
N ARG A 239 -34.77 9.45 35.29
CA ARG A 239 -35.10 8.82 34.00
C ARG A 239 -36.24 9.59 33.34
N GLN A 240 -36.08 9.99 32.08
CA GLN A 240 -37.19 10.20 31.15
C GLN A 240 -36.84 9.70 29.73
N VAL A 241 -37.90 9.25 29.07
CA VAL A 241 -38.09 8.50 27.81
C VAL A 241 -37.64 9.32 26.58
N PRO A 242 -37.25 8.69 25.45
CA PRO A 242 -36.68 9.41 24.30
C PRO A 242 -37.76 10.16 23.53
N ASP A 243 -37.51 11.44 23.25
CA ASP A 243 -38.27 12.22 22.28
C ASP A 243 -37.43 12.54 21.05
N VAL A 244 -38.14 12.61 19.93
CA VAL A 244 -37.69 12.66 18.53
C VAL A 244 -36.64 13.75 18.30
N ALA A 245 -35.48 13.35 17.76
CA ALA A 245 -34.38 14.26 17.43
C ALA A 245 -34.78 15.24 16.32
N ALA A 246 -34.82 16.53 16.67
CA ALA A 246 -34.63 17.62 15.73
C ALA A 246 -33.23 17.53 15.09
N PRO A 247 -33.03 18.05 13.85
CA PRO A 247 -31.74 17.99 13.18
C PRO A 247 -30.69 18.79 13.98
N ALA A 248 -29.55 18.14 14.24
CA ALA A 248 -28.42 18.75 14.93
C ALA A 248 -27.79 19.88 14.10
N PRO A 249 -27.28 20.95 14.74
CA PRO A 249 -26.53 22.00 14.05
C PRO A 249 -25.19 21.45 13.54
N ASP A 250 -24.70 22.02 12.43
CA ASP A 250 -23.42 21.68 11.80
C ASP A 250 -22.27 21.72 12.82
N VAL A 251 -21.69 20.55 13.09
CA VAL A 251 -20.48 20.40 13.92
C VAL A 251 -19.28 20.36 12.99
N PRO A 252 -18.29 21.27 13.12
CA PRO A 252 -17.07 21.21 12.33
C PRO A 252 -16.30 19.92 12.64
N HIS A 253 -15.96 19.17 11.59
CA HIS A 253 -15.28 17.88 11.65
C HIS A 253 -13.84 18.02 12.19
N ARG A 254 -13.61 17.72 13.47
CA ARG A 254 -12.26 17.53 14.00
C ARG A 254 -11.69 16.16 13.60
N VAL A 255 -10.66 16.18 12.73
CA VAL A 255 -9.85 15.00 12.36
C VAL A 255 -8.76 14.76 13.41
N ALA A 256 -8.63 13.53 13.92
CA ALA A 256 -7.54 13.11 14.81
C ALA A 256 -6.24 12.84 14.00
N VAL A 257 -5.12 13.43 14.42
CA VAL A 257 -3.83 13.45 13.69
C VAL A 257 -2.71 12.85 14.56
N ALA A 258 -1.84 12.04 13.96
CA ALA A 258 -0.54 11.66 14.53
C ALA A 258 0.43 12.83 14.34
N GLY A 259 0.98 13.39 15.42
CA GLY A 259 1.91 14.52 15.37
C GLY A 259 3.22 14.18 14.65
N ALA A 260 3.97 15.22 14.27
CA ALA A 260 5.31 15.07 13.71
C ALA A 260 6.17 14.15 14.60
N SER A 261 6.81 13.16 13.98
CA SER A 261 7.63 12.17 14.67
C SER A 261 9.06 12.25 14.18
N LEU A 262 10.01 11.95 15.06
CA LEU A 262 11.43 11.95 14.73
C LEU A 262 12.01 10.56 14.95
N ASP A 263 12.33 9.88 13.85
CA ASP A 263 13.25 8.75 13.87
C ASP A 263 14.69 9.29 13.82
N ARG A 264 15.38 9.31 14.97
CA ARG A 264 16.73 9.88 15.06
C ARG A 264 17.77 9.10 14.28
N GLU A 265 17.62 7.78 14.17
CA GLU A 265 18.58 6.94 13.46
C GLU A 265 18.45 7.18 11.96
N ALA A 266 17.22 7.07 11.43
CA ALA A 266 16.95 7.35 10.03
C ALA A 266 17.32 8.79 9.65
N ALA A 267 17.00 9.77 10.51
CA ALA A 267 17.36 11.16 10.30
C ALA A 267 18.89 11.36 10.23
N GLY A 268 19.66 10.73 11.11
CA GLY A 268 21.12 10.79 11.10
C GLY A 268 21.70 10.27 9.79
N VAL A 269 21.26 9.08 9.36
CA VAL A 269 21.70 8.46 8.10
C VAL A 269 21.37 9.33 6.89
N ALA A 270 20.16 9.90 6.84
CA ALA A 270 19.75 10.77 5.74
C ALA A 270 20.56 12.08 5.71
N LEU A 271 20.76 12.74 6.85
CA LEU A 271 21.55 13.98 6.94
C LEU A 271 23.02 13.76 6.58
N ASP A 272 23.61 12.64 6.97
CA ASP A 272 24.99 12.29 6.59
C ASP A 272 25.11 12.07 5.07
N ARG A 273 24.11 11.43 4.46
CA ARG A 273 24.03 11.27 3.00
C ARG A 273 23.88 12.62 2.29
N CYS A 274 23.00 13.49 2.77
CA CYS A 274 22.83 14.84 2.24
C CYS A 274 24.12 15.68 2.37
N TRP A 275 24.84 15.57 3.48
CA TRP A 275 26.13 16.22 3.65
C TRP A 275 27.18 15.69 2.66
N ALA A 276 27.25 14.37 2.46
CA ALA A 276 28.13 13.80 1.45
C ALA A 276 27.82 14.35 0.04
N ALA A 277 26.55 14.56 -0.30
CA ALA A 277 26.14 15.20 -1.55
C ALA A 277 26.59 16.67 -1.66
N VAL A 278 26.50 17.45 -0.57
CA VAL A 278 27.04 18.82 -0.49
C VAL A 278 28.55 18.83 -0.77
N LEU A 279 29.30 17.93 -0.15
CA LEU A 279 30.75 17.81 -0.34
C LEU A 279 31.10 17.42 -1.79
N GLN A 280 30.38 16.46 -2.37
CA GLN A 280 30.62 16.00 -3.75
C GLN A 280 30.41 17.11 -4.78
N GLN A 281 29.48 18.04 -4.54
CA GLN A 281 29.26 19.19 -5.42
C GLN A 281 30.17 20.39 -5.10
N GLY A 282 31.09 20.26 -4.14
CA GLY A 282 32.03 21.32 -3.78
C GLY A 282 31.36 22.52 -3.10
N LEU A 283 30.23 22.31 -2.42
CA LEU A 283 29.43 23.39 -1.82
C LEU A 283 29.63 23.53 -0.31
N ALA A 284 30.66 22.91 0.27
CA ALA A 284 30.90 22.90 1.72
C ALA A 284 30.86 24.30 2.36
N ASP A 285 31.48 25.30 1.72
CA ASP A 285 31.57 26.68 2.23
C ASP A 285 30.22 27.41 2.30
N ARG A 286 29.17 26.88 1.65
CA ARG A 286 27.81 27.45 1.67
C ARG A 286 26.95 26.93 2.82
N PHE A 287 27.42 25.92 3.56
CA PHE A 287 26.65 25.25 4.60
C PHE A 287 27.42 25.27 5.93
N PRO A 288 26.71 25.39 7.08
CA PRO A 288 27.31 25.08 8.36
C PRO A 288 27.84 23.65 8.38
N ASP A 289 28.87 23.39 9.17
CA ASP A 289 29.40 22.04 9.36
C ASP A 289 28.30 21.06 9.76
N ARG A 290 28.38 19.81 9.27
CA ARG A 290 27.39 18.76 9.53
C ARG A 290 27.13 18.55 11.03
N SER A 291 28.09 18.78 11.91
CA SER A 291 27.91 18.68 13.36
C SER A 291 26.91 19.70 13.94
N LEU A 292 26.64 20.79 13.22
CA LEU A 292 25.66 21.82 13.58
C LEU A 292 24.26 21.54 13.00
N TRP A 293 24.06 20.39 12.37
CA TRP A 293 22.77 20.01 11.79
C TRP A 293 21.98 19.17 12.79
N THR A 294 20.88 19.73 13.29
CA THR A 294 19.99 19.08 14.27
C THR A 294 18.64 18.76 13.62
N PRO A 295 18.20 17.49 13.58
CA PRO A 295 16.91 17.14 13.01
C PRO A 295 15.75 17.56 13.93
N SER A 296 14.68 18.10 13.35
CA SER A 296 13.45 18.48 14.04
C SER A 296 12.41 17.35 13.92
N PHE A 297 12.12 16.87 12.70
CA PHE A 297 11.23 15.72 12.46
C PHE A 297 11.54 15.05 11.12
N THR A 298 10.99 13.85 10.94
CA THR A 298 11.09 13.04 9.72
C THR A 298 9.72 12.85 9.10
N ALA A 299 9.60 13.09 7.79
CA ALA A 299 8.39 12.91 7.01
C ALA A 299 8.62 11.96 5.83
N GLY A 300 7.58 11.23 5.45
CA GLY A 300 7.62 10.30 4.32
C GLY A 300 8.11 8.89 4.67
N ASP A 301 8.72 8.21 3.71
CA ASP A 301 9.07 6.79 3.78
C ASP A 301 10.43 6.50 3.11
N SER A 302 10.76 5.22 2.94
CA SER A 302 12.03 4.78 2.34
C SER A 302 12.22 5.15 0.85
N GLN A 303 11.13 5.47 0.15
CA GLN A 303 11.16 5.81 -1.28
C GLN A 303 11.28 7.32 -1.48
N VAL A 304 10.58 8.10 -0.65
CA VAL A 304 10.70 9.57 -0.60
C VAL A 304 10.65 10.00 0.87
N GLY A 305 11.83 10.12 1.46
CA GLY A 305 12.02 10.54 2.84
C GLY A 305 12.53 11.96 2.92
N VAL A 306 12.06 12.72 3.91
CA VAL A 306 12.47 14.11 4.15
C VAL A 306 12.79 14.29 5.63
N VAL A 307 13.98 14.81 5.91
CA VAL A 307 14.36 15.30 7.24
C VAL A 307 14.22 16.82 7.24
N ALA A 308 13.32 17.34 8.07
CA ALA A 308 13.29 18.75 8.43
C ALA A 308 14.28 18.96 9.57
N ALA A 309 15.24 19.86 9.39
CA ALA A 309 16.35 20.09 10.31
C ALA A 309 16.68 21.58 10.44
N ARG A 310 17.53 21.88 11.42
CA ARG A 310 18.19 23.17 11.58
C ARG A 310 19.69 23.01 11.32
N ALA A 311 20.25 23.80 10.42
CA ALA A 311 21.68 23.94 10.22
C ALA A 311 22.13 25.25 10.89
N ASP A 312 22.75 25.16 12.07
CA ASP A 312 23.10 26.33 12.88
C ASP A 312 21.88 27.25 13.12
N GLY A 313 20.76 26.65 13.54
CA GLY A 313 19.48 27.33 13.79
C GLY A 313 18.67 27.70 12.55
N LYS A 314 19.26 27.66 11.34
CA LYS A 314 18.56 28.00 10.09
C LYS A 314 17.81 26.79 9.50
N PRO A 315 16.64 26.98 8.91
CA PRO A 315 15.87 25.91 8.26
C PRO A 315 16.68 25.15 7.20
N LEU A 316 16.65 23.82 7.25
CA LEU A 316 17.29 22.94 6.27
C LEU A 316 16.38 21.73 6.02
N PHE A 317 16.17 21.39 4.75
CA PHE A 317 15.47 20.18 4.36
C PHE A 317 16.41 19.27 3.58
N CYS A 318 16.50 18.02 4.02
CA CYS A 318 17.22 16.95 3.36
C CYS A 318 16.20 15.93 2.85
N GLN A 319 15.98 15.88 1.54
CA GLN A 319 15.16 14.84 0.91
C GLN A 319 16.09 13.76 0.36
N THR A 320 15.75 12.50 0.62
CA THR A 320 16.45 11.34 0.07
C THR A 320 15.47 10.37 -0.57
N THR A 321 15.88 9.83 -1.71
CA THR A 321 15.22 8.72 -2.43
C THR A 321 16.21 7.56 -2.57
N PRO A 322 15.85 6.40 -3.14
CA PRO A 322 16.82 5.33 -3.38
C PRO A 322 18.08 5.81 -4.13
N THR A 323 17.94 6.71 -5.10
CA THR A 323 19.05 7.12 -5.98
C THR A 323 19.51 8.58 -5.86
N THR A 324 18.75 9.43 -5.16
CA THR A 324 19.06 10.87 -5.05
C THR A 324 19.09 11.39 -3.61
N ALA A 325 19.85 12.47 -3.43
CA ALA A 325 19.88 13.31 -2.25
C ALA A 325 19.73 14.78 -2.66
N THR A 326 18.80 15.47 -2.01
CA THR A 326 18.43 16.87 -2.28
C THR A 326 18.55 17.68 -1.00
N VAL A 327 19.20 18.83 -1.07
CA VAL A 327 19.43 19.71 0.10
C VAL A 327 19.05 21.14 -0.25
N THR A 328 18.20 21.76 0.58
CA THR A 328 17.84 23.17 0.45
C THR A 328 18.95 24.09 0.95
N ASP A 329 19.04 25.31 0.42
CA ASP A 329 19.95 26.32 0.95
C ASP A 329 19.40 26.89 2.27
N PRO A 330 20.10 26.79 3.41
CA PRO A 330 19.61 27.31 4.68
C PRO A 330 19.53 28.84 4.74
N THR A 331 20.11 29.55 3.76
CA THR A 331 20.07 31.02 3.69
C THR A 331 18.90 31.58 2.88
N LEU A 332 18.20 30.73 2.11
CA LEU A 332 17.07 31.14 1.27
C LEU A 332 15.72 31.11 2.01
N ALA A 333 15.65 30.45 3.17
CA ALA A 333 14.46 30.48 4.00
C ALA A 333 14.27 31.88 4.61
N PRO A 334 13.07 32.50 4.50
CA PRO A 334 12.84 33.80 5.11
C PRO A 334 12.88 33.69 6.64
N THR A 335 13.32 34.76 7.30
CA THR A 335 13.40 34.84 8.77
C THR A 335 12.05 35.07 9.44
N SER A 336 11.04 35.47 8.65
CA SER A 336 9.66 35.63 9.08
C SER A 336 8.72 35.38 7.90
N GLY A 337 7.45 35.08 8.20
CA GLY A 337 6.46 34.72 7.20
C GLY A 337 6.43 33.22 6.90
N THR A 338 5.34 32.80 6.29
CA THR A 338 5.18 31.44 5.78
C THR A 338 5.62 31.37 4.32
N ALA A 339 6.53 30.45 3.99
CA ALA A 339 7.05 30.29 2.63
C ALA A 339 7.53 28.87 2.35
N ALA A 340 7.46 28.45 1.09
CA ALA A 340 8.08 27.21 0.63
C ALA A 340 9.56 27.45 0.29
N VAL A 341 10.40 26.46 0.59
CA VAL A 341 11.84 26.46 0.23
C VAL A 341 12.24 25.21 -0.56
N LEU A 342 11.35 24.22 -0.69
CA LEU A 342 11.53 23.04 -1.54
C LEU A 342 10.22 22.66 -2.22
N PHE A 343 10.21 22.66 -3.55
CA PHE A 343 9.27 21.89 -4.37
C PHE A 343 10.07 20.83 -5.12
N SER A 344 9.80 19.55 -4.88
CA SER A 344 10.51 18.45 -5.54
C SER A 344 9.66 17.78 -6.63
N ARG A 345 10.34 17.06 -7.54
CA ARG A 345 9.67 16.32 -8.62
C ARG A 345 8.91 15.10 -8.09
N GLU A 346 9.29 14.60 -6.92
CA GLU A 346 8.64 13.53 -6.17
C GLU A 346 7.36 14.01 -5.46
N GLY A 347 6.98 15.28 -5.64
CA GLY A 347 5.77 15.87 -5.05
C GLY A 347 5.97 16.39 -3.63
N VAL A 348 7.20 16.59 -3.16
CA VAL A 348 7.42 17.18 -1.82
C VAL A 348 7.28 18.69 -1.89
N VAL A 349 6.58 19.25 -0.90
CA VAL A 349 6.50 20.69 -0.64
C VAL A 349 6.98 20.92 0.79
N ALA A 350 8.13 21.57 0.98
CA ALA A 350 8.65 21.87 2.32
C ALA A 350 8.97 23.36 2.49
N GLY A 351 8.87 23.85 3.72
CA GLY A 351 8.91 25.28 3.99
C GLY A 351 8.91 25.65 5.46
N VAL A 352 8.87 26.95 5.69
CA VAL A 352 8.79 27.57 7.01
C VAL A 352 7.42 28.19 7.24
N THR A 353 7.04 28.30 8.51
CA THR A 353 5.83 29.01 8.92
C THR A 353 6.17 30.11 9.94
N ASP A 354 5.42 31.22 9.92
CA ASP A 354 5.56 32.36 10.83
C ASP A 354 5.08 32.08 12.25
N VAL A 355 4.37 30.97 12.45
CA VAL A 355 3.79 30.56 13.74
C VAL A 355 3.92 29.06 13.89
N ASP A 356 4.02 28.57 15.12
CA ASP A 356 4.07 27.13 15.37
C ASP A 356 2.67 26.55 15.22
N TRP A 357 2.30 26.21 13.98
CA TRP A 357 1.05 25.53 13.69
C TRP A 357 1.16 24.06 14.08
N ASP A 358 0.38 23.67 15.09
CA ASP A 358 0.23 22.28 15.53
C ASP A 358 -0.20 21.37 14.37
N ARG A 359 -1.00 21.91 13.44
CA ARG A 359 -1.51 21.19 12.28
C ARG A 359 -1.70 22.12 11.09
N ILE A 360 -1.09 21.79 9.97
CA ILE A 360 -1.29 22.51 8.71
C ILE A 360 -2.07 21.66 7.70
N ALA A 361 -2.87 22.33 6.89
CA ALA A 361 -3.44 21.80 5.67
C ALA A 361 -2.72 22.44 4.49
N LEU A 362 -2.26 21.61 3.57
CA LEU A 362 -1.77 22.05 2.28
C LEU A 362 -2.83 21.73 1.23
N LYS A 363 -3.21 22.71 0.43
CA LYS A 363 -4.17 22.54 -0.66
C LYS A 363 -3.52 22.92 -1.97
N GLY A 364 -3.47 21.96 -2.89
CA GLY A 364 -3.08 22.19 -4.27
C GLY A 364 -4.30 22.41 -5.16
N THR A 365 -4.23 23.39 -6.05
CA THR A 365 -5.25 23.63 -7.08
C THR A 365 -4.57 23.78 -8.43
N GLY A 366 -4.90 22.90 -9.37
CA GLY A 366 -4.23 22.84 -10.68
C GLY A 366 -5.14 22.29 -11.79
N PRO A 367 -4.57 21.95 -12.95
CA PRO A 367 -5.30 21.45 -14.13
C PRO A 367 -6.10 20.17 -13.86
N HIS A 368 -5.69 19.38 -12.87
CA HIS A 368 -6.29 18.10 -12.50
C HIS A 368 -7.24 18.20 -11.29
N GLY A 369 -7.67 19.42 -10.94
CA GLY A 369 -8.57 19.69 -9.82
C GLY A 369 -7.86 20.17 -8.55
N SER A 370 -8.55 20.08 -7.42
CA SER A 370 -8.00 20.43 -6.11
C SER A 370 -7.70 19.19 -5.29
N VAL A 371 -6.52 19.14 -4.67
CA VAL A 371 -6.09 18.06 -3.79
C VAL A 371 -5.71 18.63 -2.42
N LEU A 372 -6.06 17.91 -1.36
CA LEU A 372 -5.56 18.17 -0.01
C LEU A 372 -4.33 17.29 0.20
N LEU A 373 -3.21 17.90 0.59
CA LEU A 373 -1.96 17.20 0.85
C LEU A 373 -1.85 16.93 2.34
N LYS A 374 -1.38 15.74 2.68
CA LYS A 374 -0.97 15.41 4.04
C LYS A 374 0.34 16.16 4.34
N ALA A 375 0.38 16.78 5.51
CA ALA A 375 1.52 17.56 5.95
C ALA A 375 1.88 17.26 7.39
N GLU A 376 3.16 17.33 7.68
CA GLU A 376 3.75 17.26 9.00
C GLU A 376 4.37 18.63 9.29
N SER A 377 4.18 19.13 10.52
CA SER A 377 4.69 20.43 10.95
C SER A 377 5.24 20.38 12.37
N GLY A 378 6.21 21.22 12.64
CA GLY A 378 6.83 21.41 13.95
C GLY A 378 8.10 22.24 13.86
N ASP A 379 8.47 22.92 14.95
CA ASP A 379 9.66 23.80 14.98
C ASP A 379 9.60 24.87 13.87
N HIS A 380 8.45 25.49 13.63
CA HIS A 380 8.21 26.43 12.52
C HIS A 380 8.58 25.89 11.12
N LEU A 381 8.73 24.58 10.95
CA LEU A 381 9.00 23.91 9.69
C LEU A 381 7.79 23.07 9.29
N PHE A 382 7.63 22.84 7.99
CA PHE A 382 6.64 21.91 7.48
C PHE A 382 7.15 21.10 6.29
N VAL A 383 6.62 19.89 6.16
CA VAL A 383 6.80 19.02 5.00
C VAL A 383 5.44 18.46 4.59
N GLY A 384 5.03 18.75 3.37
CA GLY A 384 3.89 18.17 2.69
C GLY A 384 4.33 17.22 1.59
N ARG A 385 3.56 16.16 1.38
CA ARG A 385 3.71 15.30 0.20
C ARG A 385 2.44 15.37 -0.64
N ALA A 386 2.62 15.75 -1.90
CA ALA A 386 1.58 15.73 -2.91
C ALA A 386 1.56 14.35 -3.54
N GLY A 387 0.41 13.68 -3.50
CA GLY A 387 0.14 12.51 -4.34
C GLY A 387 -0.07 12.87 -5.82
N VAL A 388 0.23 14.11 -6.21
CA VAL A 388 0.03 14.65 -7.56
C VAL A 388 1.23 15.48 -8.00
N ASN A 389 1.40 15.59 -9.32
CA ASN A 389 2.42 16.43 -9.93
C ASN A 389 2.12 17.91 -9.66
N LEU A 390 3.12 18.62 -9.17
CA LEU A 390 3.02 20.03 -8.77
C LEU A 390 3.13 20.99 -9.97
N GLY A 391 3.46 20.51 -11.17
CA GLY A 391 3.57 21.31 -12.38
C GLY A 391 2.27 22.06 -12.69
N GLY A 392 2.33 23.39 -12.68
CA GLY A 392 1.14 24.24 -12.90
C GLY A 392 0.12 24.22 -11.76
N THR A 393 0.42 23.59 -10.62
CA THR A 393 -0.44 23.53 -9.44
C THR A 393 -0.07 24.65 -8.47
N ARG A 394 -1.05 25.48 -8.09
CA ARG A 394 -0.88 26.49 -7.04
C ARG A 394 -1.10 25.85 -5.68
N ILE A 395 -0.15 26.04 -4.77
CA ILE A 395 -0.21 25.46 -3.43
C ILE A 395 -0.54 26.56 -2.43
N SER A 396 -1.44 26.27 -1.50
CA SER A 396 -1.75 27.12 -0.36
C SER A 396 -1.58 26.33 0.93
N VAL A 397 -1.21 27.01 2.00
CA VAL A 397 -1.09 26.47 3.34
C VAL A 397 -1.97 27.25 4.30
N ASN A 398 -2.60 26.55 5.24
CA ASN A 398 -3.35 27.14 6.33
C ASN A 398 -3.29 26.23 7.55
N GLU A 399 -3.60 26.78 8.72
CA GLU A 399 -3.80 25.96 9.92
C GLU A 399 -5.13 25.22 9.86
N ILE A 400 -5.13 23.96 10.31
CA ILE A 400 -6.35 23.14 10.40
C ILE A 400 -7.20 23.63 11.59
N ASP A 401 -8.49 23.87 11.33
CA ASP A 401 -9.49 24.39 12.28
C ASP A 401 -9.28 25.86 12.68
N SER A 402 -8.47 26.63 11.92
CA SER A 402 -8.38 28.08 12.14
C SER A 402 -9.67 28.78 11.74
N GLU A 403 -10.18 29.64 12.62
CA GLU A 403 -11.35 30.50 12.39
C GLU A 403 -10.99 31.78 11.61
N ASP A 404 -9.71 32.01 11.32
CA ASP A 404 -9.24 33.16 10.55
C ASP A 404 -9.16 32.82 9.04
N PRO A 405 -10.11 33.26 8.21
CA PRO A 405 -10.07 33.00 6.77
C PRO A 405 -8.92 33.72 6.06
N THR A 406 -8.26 34.69 6.72
CA THR A 406 -7.06 35.34 6.22
C THR A 406 -5.78 34.58 6.54
N ALA A 407 -5.83 33.47 7.30
CA ALA A 407 -4.67 32.62 7.60
C ALA A 407 -4.20 31.75 6.42
N VAL A 408 -4.93 31.75 5.30
CA VAL A 408 -4.48 31.06 4.07
C VAL A 408 -3.32 31.82 3.44
N ARG A 409 -2.21 31.13 3.20
CA ARG A 409 -1.02 31.66 2.55
C ARG A 409 -0.80 30.91 1.23
N GLU A 410 -0.75 31.62 0.11
CA GLU A 410 -0.35 31.03 -1.17
C GLU A 410 1.18 30.89 -1.19
N LEU A 411 1.66 29.67 -1.50
CA LEU A 411 3.07 29.34 -1.56
C LEU A 411 3.59 29.61 -2.97
N VAL A 412 4.61 30.45 -3.06
CA VAL A 412 5.35 30.67 -4.31
C VAL A 412 6.38 29.57 -4.47
N ALA A 413 6.50 29.01 -5.67
CA ALA A 413 7.52 28.01 -5.98
C ALA A 413 8.93 28.60 -5.75
N PRO A 414 9.77 27.93 -4.95
CA PRO A 414 11.11 28.43 -4.64
C PRO A 414 12.07 28.26 -5.83
N ALA A 415 13.26 28.85 -5.70
CA ALA A 415 14.39 28.51 -6.57
C ALA A 415 14.76 27.02 -6.42
N PRO A 416 15.45 26.41 -7.41
CA PRO A 416 15.93 25.05 -7.30
C PRO A 416 16.75 24.83 -6.01
N PRO A 417 16.71 23.62 -5.42
CA PRO A 417 17.48 23.30 -4.23
C PRO A 417 18.98 23.50 -4.48
N ALA A 418 19.73 23.83 -3.43
CA ALA A 418 21.16 24.07 -3.53
C ALA A 418 21.94 22.83 -3.99
N VAL A 419 21.47 21.64 -3.59
CA VAL A 419 21.99 20.34 -4.02
C VAL A 419 20.84 19.51 -4.55
N LEU A 420 21.06 18.93 -5.73
CA LEU A 420 20.31 17.78 -6.26
C LEU A 420 21.36 16.83 -6.82
N ALA A 421 21.66 15.74 -6.11
CA ALA A 421 22.70 14.80 -6.47
C ALA A 421 22.12 13.40 -6.71
N ARG A 422 22.47 12.78 -7.84
CA ARG A 422 22.27 11.34 -8.06
C ARG A 422 23.44 10.58 -7.45
N ASP A 423 23.40 10.41 -6.13
CA ASP A 423 24.51 9.88 -5.34
C ASP A 423 24.54 8.35 -5.28
N ARG A 424 23.44 7.68 -5.63
CA ARG A 424 23.32 6.21 -5.71
C ARG A 424 22.67 5.80 -7.03
N PRO A 425 23.36 5.93 -8.16
CA PRO A 425 22.76 5.64 -9.46
C PRO A 425 22.30 4.19 -9.55
N ASP A 426 21.06 4.00 -9.99
CA ASP A 426 20.52 2.71 -10.38
C ASP A 426 20.80 2.47 -11.86
N GLY A 427 21.90 1.76 -12.14
CA GLY A 427 22.37 1.49 -13.50
C GLY A 427 22.94 2.70 -14.26
N PRO A 428 23.23 2.53 -15.56
CA PRO A 428 23.74 3.61 -16.42
C PRO A 428 22.72 4.75 -16.55
N ALA A 429 23.14 5.90 -17.07
CA ALA A 429 22.20 6.98 -17.39
C ALA A 429 21.17 6.48 -18.42
N PRO A 430 19.85 6.60 -18.16
CA PRO A 430 18.85 6.18 -19.12
C PRO A 430 18.96 6.92 -20.44
N ASP A 431 18.79 6.18 -21.53
CA ASP A 431 18.62 6.80 -22.84
C ASP A 431 17.31 7.60 -22.88
N ARG A 432 17.40 8.87 -23.24
CA ARG A 432 16.25 9.77 -23.44
C ARG A 432 16.16 10.28 -24.88
N ALA A 433 17.06 9.84 -25.76
CA ALA A 433 17.15 10.28 -27.15
C ALA A 433 16.40 9.33 -28.11
N SER A 434 16.34 8.03 -27.83
CA SER A 434 15.50 7.11 -28.63
C SER A 434 14.01 7.44 -28.51
N ASP A 435 13.21 6.93 -29.45
CA ASP A 435 11.75 7.09 -29.42
C ASP A 435 11.14 6.60 -28.10
N ALA A 436 11.60 5.44 -27.58
CA ALA A 436 11.18 4.92 -26.29
C ALA A 436 11.69 5.78 -25.12
N GLY A 437 12.96 6.21 -25.17
CA GLY A 437 13.58 7.09 -24.18
C GLY A 437 12.86 8.43 -24.02
N SER A 438 12.63 9.09 -25.16
CA SER A 438 11.89 10.36 -25.24
C SER A 438 10.43 10.17 -24.80
N ALA A 439 9.77 9.10 -25.25
CA ALA A 439 8.40 8.80 -24.82
C ALA A 439 8.27 8.60 -23.31
N LEU A 440 9.20 7.87 -22.71
CA LEU A 440 9.21 7.62 -21.27
C LEU A 440 9.53 8.91 -20.50
N GLY A 441 10.55 9.67 -20.91
CA GLY A 441 10.93 10.92 -20.25
C GLY A 441 9.79 11.95 -20.25
N ASP A 442 9.19 12.16 -21.42
CA ASP A 442 8.00 13.01 -21.59
C ASP A 442 6.85 12.60 -20.67
N CYS A 443 6.58 11.30 -20.63
CA CYS A 443 5.45 10.76 -19.90
C CYS A 443 5.67 10.86 -18.39
N LEU A 444 6.87 10.55 -17.89
CA LEU A 444 7.23 10.73 -16.49
C LEU A 444 7.16 12.20 -16.05
N ALA A 445 7.59 13.13 -16.89
CA ALA A 445 7.55 14.57 -16.60
C ALA A 445 6.12 15.13 -16.52
N ARG A 446 5.21 14.62 -17.34
CA ARG A 446 3.79 15.07 -17.41
C ARG A 446 2.83 14.22 -16.61
N SER A 447 3.26 13.06 -16.09
CA SER A 447 2.43 12.16 -15.31
C SER A 447 1.77 12.93 -14.17
N SER A 448 0.46 12.76 -14.01
CA SER A 448 -0.29 13.37 -12.91
C SER A 448 0.15 12.86 -11.54
N ARG A 449 0.79 11.69 -11.47
CA ARG A 449 1.34 11.10 -10.24
C ARG A 449 2.87 11.14 -10.27
N PRO A 450 3.51 11.78 -9.29
CA PRO A 450 4.96 11.80 -9.19
C PRO A 450 5.46 10.42 -8.77
N LEU A 451 6.62 10.02 -9.30
CA LEU A 451 7.27 8.76 -8.97
C LEU A 451 8.61 9.03 -8.30
N PRO A 452 9.07 8.17 -7.37
CA PRO A 452 10.44 8.22 -6.89
C PRO A 452 11.40 7.99 -8.05
N ASP A 453 12.42 8.84 -8.15
CA ASP A 453 13.53 8.71 -9.09
C ASP A 453 13.13 8.52 -10.56
N PRO A 454 12.31 9.42 -11.13
CA PRO A 454 11.82 9.28 -12.50
C PRO A 454 12.98 9.23 -13.52
N ASP A 455 14.09 9.89 -13.20
CA ASP A 455 15.29 9.94 -14.04
C ASP A 455 16.15 8.66 -13.97
N SER A 456 15.80 7.69 -13.12
CA SER A 456 16.50 6.40 -13.01
C SER A 456 15.87 5.28 -13.86
N TYR A 457 14.65 5.45 -14.37
CA TYR A 457 14.00 4.41 -15.17
C TYR A 457 14.60 4.32 -16.59
N GLN A 458 15.16 3.15 -16.91
CA GLN A 458 15.56 2.76 -18.25
C GLN A 458 14.34 2.61 -19.16
N PRO A 459 14.38 3.05 -20.43
CA PRO A 459 13.28 2.83 -21.36
C PRO A 459 13.21 1.36 -21.82
N GLY A 460 12.01 0.79 -21.71
CA GLY A 460 11.67 -0.54 -22.17
C GLY A 460 10.84 -0.53 -23.46
N ALA A 461 9.96 -1.53 -23.59
CA ALA A 461 9.13 -1.72 -24.77
C ALA A 461 8.16 -0.55 -24.95
N LEU A 462 8.11 -0.02 -26.18
CA LEU A 462 7.23 1.05 -26.60
C LEU A 462 6.22 0.48 -27.61
N VAL A 463 4.94 0.71 -27.37
CA VAL A 463 3.84 0.42 -28.30
C VAL A 463 3.09 1.70 -28.60
N THR A 464 2.89 1.98 -29.89
CA THR A 464 2.05 3.08 -30.37
C THR A 464 0.77 2.52 -30.95
N TYR A 465 -0.35 3.21 -30.71
CA TYR A 465 -1.66 2.83 -31.23
C TYR A 465 -2.44 4.09 -31.62
N PRO A 466 -3.48 3.98 -32.47
CA PRO A 466 -4.31 5.13 -32.80
C PRO A 466 -4.89 5.76 -31.52
N GLY A 467 -4.50 6.99 -31.20
CA GLY A 467 -4.95 7.74 -30.01
C GLY A 467 -3.88 7.94 -28.93
N GLY A 468 -2.79 7.17 -28.93
CA GLY A 468 -1.79 7.29 -27.87
C GLY A 468 -0.57 6.39 -28.01
N ARG A 469 0.22 6.36 -26.95
CA ARG A 469 1.40 5.50 -26.83
C ARG A 469 1.54 4.99 -25.40
N LEU A 470 2.12 3.81 -25.29
CA LEU A 470 2.49 3.18 -24.04
C LEU A 470 3.96 2.80 -24.06
N VAL A 471 4.67 3.18 -23.02
CA VAL A 471 6.07 2.81 -22.82
C VAL A 471 6.28 2.23 -21.44
N LEU A 472 6.95 1.09 -21.37
CA LEU A 472 7.43 0.55 -20.10
C LEU A 472 8.77 1.20 -19.75
N GLY A 473 9.01 1.39 -18.46
CA GLY A 473 10.28 1.83 -17.90
C GLY A 473 10.69 0.91 -16.78
N ARG A 474 11.99 0.78 -16.51
CA ARG A 474 12.50 -0.17 -15.53
C ARG A 474 13.60 0.43 -14.65
N SER A 475 13.54 0.12 -13.37
CA SER A 475 14.63 0.28 -12.40
C SER A 475 15.06 -1.11 -11.88
N THR A 476 16.02 -1.18 -10.96
CA THR A 476 16.43 -2.43 -10.32
C THR A 476 15.29 -3.08 -9.53
N ASP A 477 14.44 -2.27 -8.91
CA ASP A 477 13.40 -2.71 -7.98
C ASP A 477 11.97 -2.48 -8.48
N SER A 478 11.80 -1.86 -9.65
CA SER A 478 10.50 -1.39 -10.11
C SER A 478 10.34 -1.44 -11.63
N LEU A 479 9.11 -1.66 -12.07
CA LEU A 479 8.62 -1.43 -13.41
C LEU A 479 7.71 -0.21 -13.36
N VAL A 480 7.76 0.63 -14.39
CA VAL A 480 6.82 1.71 -14.61
C VAL A 480 6.13 1.48 -15.93
N THR A 481 4.83 1.73 -15.95
CA THR A 481 4.06 1.80 -17.18
C THR A 481 3.61 3.23 -17.37
N CYS A 482 4.01 3.80 -18.49
CA CYS A 482 3.73 5.17 -18.82
C CYS A 482 2.82 5.23 -20.04
N ARG A 483 1.61 5.74 -19.82
CA ARG A 483 0.57 5.89 -20.83
C ARG A 483 0.38 7.37 -21.15
N SER A 484 0.36 7.71 -22.43
CA SER A 484 0.11 9.07 -22.91
C SER A 484 -0.85 9.01 -24.08
N ASP A 485 -2.03 9.60 -23.90
CA ASP A 485 -3.01 9.85 -24.96
C ASP A 485 -3.21 11.38 -25.14
N GLN A 486 -4.21 11.80 -25.92
CA GLN A 486 -4.49 13.24 -26.15
C GLN A 486 -5.07 13.97 -24.94
N GLU A 487 -5.66 13.26 -23.99
CA GLU A 487 -6.38 13.83 -22.83
C GLU A 487 -5.56 13.73 -21.54
N LYS A 488 -4.84 12.62 -21.33
CA LYS A 488 -4.18 12.29 -20.07
C LYS A 488 -2.81 11.64 -20.30
N THR A 489 -1.87 11.98 -19.42
CA THR A 489 -0.62 11.27 -19.24
C THR A 489 -0.55 10.71 -17.82
N GLU A 490 -0.25 9.43 -17.69
CA GLU A 490 -0.26 8.72 -16.41
C GLU A 490 0.87 7.70 -16.37
N ALA A 491 1.74 7.83 -15.37
CA ALA A 491 2.73 6.83 -15.01
C ALA A 491 2.24 6.04 -13.80
N VAL A 492 2.39 4.73 -13.88
CA VAL A 492 2.04 3.80 -12.82
C VAL A 492 3.27 2.96 -12.49
N ARG A 493 3.68 2.95 -11.23
CA ARG A 493 4.81 2.16 -10.74
C ARG A 493 4.35 0.84 -10.15
N THR A 494 5.17 -0.18 -10.36
CA THR A 494 4.99 -1.57 -9.92
C THR A 494 6.31 -2.03 -9.32
N LEU A 495 6.37 -2.36 -8.02
CA LEU A 495 7.57 -3.00 -7.46
C LEU A 495 7.80 -4.38 -8.08
N LEU A 496 9.05 -4.64 -8.44
CA LEU A 496 9.58 -5.93 -8.86
C LEU A 496 9.92 -6.78 -7.62
N VAL A 497 8.90 -7.08 -6.81
CA VAL A 497 9.03 -8.08 -5.75
C VAL A 497 9.12 -9.45 -6.43
N ASN A 498 10.27 -10.14 -6.32
CA ASN A 498 10.59 -11.46 -6.93
C ASN A 498 11.29 -11.46 -8.31
N SER A 499 12.15 -10.50 -8.63
CA SER A 499 12.96 -10.50 -9.87
C SER A 499 13.95 -11.67 -10.02
N GLY A 500 14.02 -12.58 -9.04
CA GLY A 500 14.82 -13.81 -9.04
C GLY A 500 14.06 -15.13 -9.22
N ALA A 501 12.73 -15.13 -9.35
CA ALA A 501 11.96 -16.36 -9.56
C ALA A 501 11.72 -16.60 -11.06
N SER A 502 12.02 -17.82 -11.52
CA SER A 502 11.87 -18.28 -12.90
C SER A 502 10.50 -17.89 -13.50
N ALA A 503 10.54 -17.08 -14.57
CA ALA A 503 9.42 -16.64 -15.41
C ALA A 503 8.36 -15.76 -14.70
N VAL A 504 8.45 -14.44 -14.84
CA VAL A 504 7.30 -13.57 -14.52
C VAL A 504 6.99 -12.63 -15.67
N MET A 505 6.17 -13.11 -16.62
CA MET A 505 5.20 -12.23 -17.25
C MET A 505 4.22 -11.78 -16.16
N ASN A 506 4.46 -10.61 -15.59
CA ASN A 506 3.39 -9.80 -15.01
C ASN A 506 2.76 -9.11 -16.21
N VAL A 507 1.79 -9.75 -16.87
CA VAL A 507 1.12 -9.12 -18.01
C VAL A 507 0.20 -8.01 -17.51
N LEU A 508 0.72 -6.79 -17.61
CA LEU A 508 -0.07 -5.58 -17.62
C LEU A 508 -1.18 -5.74 -18.65
N THR A 509 -2.41 -5.97 -18.20
CA THR A 509 -3.60 -5.83 -19.03
C THR A 509 -4.07 -4.40 -18.92
N ILE A 510 -3.91 -3.65 -20.00
CA ILE A 510 -4.21 -2.22 -20.02
C ILE A 510 -5.35 -2.02 -20.98
N VAL A 511 -6.53 -1.73 -20.44
CA VAL A 511 -7.74 -1.54 -21.23
C VAL A 511 -7.85 -0.06 -21.61
N GLU A 512 -7.92 0.21 -22.91
CA GLU A 512 -8.19 1.56 -23.44
C GLU A 512 -9.35 1.49 -24.42
N GLY A 513 -10.54 1.91 -23.98
CA GLY A 513 -11.77 1.72 -24.75
C GLY A 513 -12.03 0.22 -24.99
N ASP A 514 -11.95 -0.21 -26.25
CA ASP A 514 -12.11 -1.60 -26.69
C ASP A 514 -10.78 -2.37 -26.81
N ARG A 515 -9.65 -1.74 -26.46
CA ARG A 515 -8.31 -2.28 -26.73
C ARG A 515 -7.66 -2.84 -25.50
N THR A 516 -6.68 -3.71 -25.72
CA THR A 516 -5.89 -4.26 -24.63
C THR A 516 -4.45 -4.41 -25.00
N ILE A 517 -3.57 -3.91 -24.15
CA ILE A 517 -2.14 -4.14 -24.25
C ILE A 517 -1.78 -5.18 -23.20
N LEU A 518 -0.90 -6.11 -23.59
CA LEU A 518 -0.21 -7.06 -22.75
C LEU A 518 1.24 -6.58 -22.63
N GLY A 519 1.77 -6.37 -21.42
CA GLY A 519 3.18 -6.03 -21.28
C GLY A 519 3.75 -6.41 -19.93
N GLY A 520 5.06 -6.47 -19.76
CA GLY A 520 5.64 -6.91 -18.49
C GLY A 520 7.15 -7.05 -18.52
N GLU A 521 7.71 -7.72 -17.51
CA GLU A 521 9.14 -8.01 -17.41
C GLU A 521 9.51 -9.35 -18.07
N LEU A 522 10.75 -9.43 -18.55
CA LEU A 522 11.39 -10.62 -19.08
C LEU A 522 12.69 -10.93 -18.34
N ARG A 523 13.11 -12.18 -18.48
CA ARG A 523 14.45 -12.62 -18.06
C ARG A 523 15.54 -11.95 -18.90
N PRO A 524 16.74 -11.71 -18.33
CA PRO A 524 17.85 -11.09 -19.07
C PRO A 524 18.26 -11.84 -20.33
N GLU A 525 18.07 -13.17 -20.36
CA GLU A 525 18.48 -14.00 -21.50
C GLU A 525 17.47 -14.01 -22.65
N VAL A 526 16.25 -13.49 -22.44
CA VAL A 526 15.22 -13.43 -23.48
C VAL A 526 15.56 -12.30 -24.45
N SER A 527 15.68 -12.63 -25.73
CA SER A 527 15.89 -11.65 -26.80
C SER A 527 14.68 -11.51 -27.71
N THR A 528 13.87 -12.56 -27.85
CA THR A 528 12.67 -12.55 -28.71
C THR A 528 11.50 -13.22 -28.01
N MET A 529 10.30 -12.77 -28.37
CA MET A 529 9.06 -13.32 -27.84
C MET A 529 7.98 -13.27 -28.92
N GLU A 530 7.13 -14.28 -28.92
CA GLU A 530 5.96 -14.38 -29.79
C GLU A 530 4.72 -14.65 -28.94
N ILE A 531 3.57 -14.11 -29.36
CA ILE A 531 2.27 -14.36 -28.74
C ILE A 531 1.30 -14.89 -29.79
N SER A 532 0.59 -15.97 -29.46
CA SER A 532 -0.55 -16.50 -30.21
C SER A 532 -1.84 -16.28 -29.42
N LEU A 533 -2.92 -15.96 -30.14
CA LEU A 533 -4.25 -15.72 -29.58
C LEU A 533 -5.21 -16.82 -30.07
N GLY A 534 -5.70 -17.65 -29.15
CA GLY A 534 -6.42 -18.89 -29.48
C GLY A 534 -5.55 -19.80 -30.34
N ASP A 535 -6.13 -20.30 -31.44
CA ASP A 535 -5.43 -21.08 -32.47
C ASP A 535 -4.81 -20.21 -33.58
N GLY A 536 -4.74 -18.90 -33.37
CA GLY A 536 -4.13 -17.96 -34.31
C GLY A 536 -2.62 -18.13 -34.47
N PRO A 537 -2.02 -17.62 -35.56
CA PRO A 537 -0.59 -17.70 -35.78
C PRO A 537 0.20 -16.93 -34.68
N PRO A 538 1.45 -17.32 -34.40
CA PRO A 538 2.32 -16.54 -33.51
C PRO A 538 2.65 -15.18 -34.14
N GLU A 539 2.47 -14.13 -33.35
CA GLU A 539 2.82 -12.75 -33.70
C GLU A 539 4.04 -12.29 -32.90
N PRO A 540 4.98 -11.57 -33.52
CA PRO A 540 6.17 -11.07 -32.82
C PRO A 540 5.78 -9.99 -31.80
N VAL A 541 6.47 -10.02 -30.65
CA VAL A 541 6.28 -9.07 -29.54
C VAL A 541 7.47 -8.13 -29.47
N ILE A 542 7.22 -6.85 -29.15
CA ILE A 542 8.30 -5.88 -28.92
C ILE A 542 8.98 -6.24 -27.60
N VAL A 543 10.31 -6.48 -27.65
CA VAL A 543 11.16 -6.76 -26.49
C VAL A 543 12.23 -5.69 -26.41
N ALA A 544 12.33 -4.99 -25.27
CA ALA A 544 13.35 -3.98 -25.02
C ALA A 544 13.62 -3.83 -23.51
N ASP A 545 14.89 -3.67 -23.13
CA ASP A 545 15.36 -3.58 -21.74
C ASP A 545 14.69 -4.58 -20.79
N ARG A 546 14.65 -5.86 -21.20
CA ARG A 546 14.02 -6.93 -20.43
C ARG A 546 12.54 -6.66 -20.10
N THR A 547 11.86 -5.93 -20.96
CA THR A 547 10.41 -5.74 -20.91
C THR A 547 9.80 -6.11 -22.25
N PHE A 548 8.51 -6.41 -22.25
CA PHE A 548 7.76 -6.65 -23.48
C PHE A 548 6.45 -5.89 -23.51
N ALA A 549 5.95 -5.63 -24.70
CA ALA A 549 4.62 -5.08 -24.92
C ALA A 549 4.00 -5.57 -26.23
N PHE A 550 2.72 -5.89 -26.19
CA PHE A 550 1.94 -6.44 -27.29
C PHE A 550 0.53 -5.85 -27.28
N LEU A 551 0.13 -5.20 -28.37
CA LEU A 551 -1.23 -4.72 -28.55
C LEU A 551 -2.11 -5.87 -29.03
N VAL A 552 -3.07 -6.30 -28.21
CA VAL A 552 -4.05 -7.30 -28.62
C VAL A 552 -4.97 -6.68 -29.67
N PRO A 553 -5.09 -7.29 -30.86
CA PRO A 553 -6.04 -6.86 -31.87
C PRO A 553 -7.45 -6.78 -31.31
N SER A 554 -8.21 -5.75 -31.68
CA SER A 554 -9.63 -5.65 -31.31
C SER A 554 -10.40 -6.78 -32.00
N PHE A 555 -10.92 -7.73 -31.22
CA PHE A 555 -11.89 -8.70 -31.71
C PHE A 555 -13.25 -8.01 -31.67
N ALA A 556 -13.67 -7.38 -32.77
CA ALA A 556 -15.05 -6.92 -32.86
C ALA A 556 -15.96 -8.15 -32.73
N PRO A 557 -16.81 -8.27 -31.69
CA PRO A 557 -17.86 -9.27 -31.71
C PRO A 557 -18.80 -8.88 -32.85
N SER A 558 -18.80 -9.63 -33.94
CA SER A 558 -19.73 -9.42 -35.04
C SER A 558 -21.13 -9.92 -34.65
N GLY A 559 -21.87 -9.09 -33.90
CA GLY A 559 -23.31 -9.25 -33.72
C GLY A 559 -23.87 -8.80 -32.36
N PRO A 560 -25.15 -8.37 -32.30
CA PRO A 560 -25.81 -8.06 -31.04
C PRO A 560 -25.98 -9.34 -30.20
N GLY A 561 -25.36 -9.38 -29.02
CA GLY A 561 -25.45 -10.49 -28.07
C GLY A 561 -24.20 -11.39 -27.94
N ALA A 562 -23.11 -11.08 -28.64
CA ALA A 562 -21.85 -11.81 -28.48
C ALA A 562 -21.16 -11.43 -27.16
N ARG A 563 -20.93 -12.44 -26.30
CA ARG A 563 -20.06 -12.32 -25.11
C ARG A 563 -18.61 -12.54 -25.54
N PRO A 564 -17.62 -11.83 -24.98
CA PRO A 564 -16.22 -12.17 -25.22
C PRO A 564 -15.95 -13.60 -24.73
N TYR A 565 -15.49 -14.48 -25.61
CA TYR A 565 -14.98 -15.79 -25.21
C TYR A 565 -13.65 -15.58 -24.48
N PRO A 566 -13.32 -16.39 -23.46
CA PRO A 566 -11.99 -16.37 -22.87
C PRO A 566 -10.97 -16.67 -23.97
N LEU A 567 -10.06 -15.72 -24.20
CA LEU A 567 -9.05 -15.85 -25.24
C LEU A 567 -7.83 -16.52 -24.62
N VAL A 568 -7.50 -17.73 -25.07
CA VAL A 568 -6.25 -18.38 -24.65
C VAL A 568 -5.09 -17.60 -25.28
N VAL A 569 -4.24 -17.00 -24.45
CA VAL A 569 -3.01 -16.35 -24.90
C VAL A 569 -1.88 -17.34 -24.67
N ARG A 570 -1.09 -17.63 -25.70
CA ARG A 570 0.11 -18.47 -25.62
C ARG A 570 1.32 -17.60 -25.93
N ALA A 571 2.28 -17.53 -25.01
CA ALA A 571 3.54 -16.82 -25.20
C ALA A 571 4.71 -17.79 -25.27
N VAL A 572 5.63 -17.56 -26.22
CA VAL A 572 6.87 -18.30 -26.37
C VAL A 572 8.03 -17.31 -26.38
N ALA A 573 8.99 -17.49 -25.47
CA ALA A 573 10.17 -16.64 -25.35
C ALA A 573 11.45 -17.42 -25.66
N ARG A 574 12.38 -16.78 -26.39
CA ARG A 574 13.62 -17.40 -26.85
C ARG A 574 14.84 -16.53 -26.55
N ASP A 575 15.98 -17.18 -26.43
CA ASP A 575 17.28 -16.52 -26.33
C ASP A 575 17.80 -16.05 -27.70
N ALA A 576 18.97 -15.41 -27.69
CA ALA A 576 19.59 -14.86 -28.90
C ALA A 576 19.96 -15.91 -29.95
N ASN A 577 20.05 -17.20 -29.57
CA ASN A 577 20.33 -18.31 -30.45
C ASN A 577 19.04 -19.00 -30.94
N GLY A 578 17.87 -18.51 -30.55
CA GLY A 578 16.57 -19.08 -30.88
C GLY A 578 16.19 -20.28 -30.00
N VAL A 579 16.93 -20.55 -28.92
CA VAL A 579 16.57 -21.60 -27.95
C VAL A 579 15.35 -21.13 -27.16
N GLN A 580 14.30 -21.95 -27.16
CA GLN A 580 13.12 -21.70 -26.33
C GLN A 580 13.50 -21.78 -24.85
N LEU A 581 13.39 -20.65 -24.17
CA LEU A 581 13.65 -20.55 -22.75
C LEU A 581 12.40 -20.87 -21.94
N TYR A 582 11.23 -20.54 -22.48
CA TYR A 582 9.96 -20.69 -21.78
C TYR A 582 8.75 -20.59 -22.72
N GLU A 583 7.66 -21.23 -22.30
CA GLU A 583 6.34 -21.15 -22.91
C GLU A 583 5.26 -21.15 -21.82
N ARG A 584 4.21 -20.32 -21.98
CA ARG A 584 3.05 -20.31 -21.09
C ARG A 584 1.78 -19.96 -21.83
N SER A 585 0.70 -20.57 -21.39
CA SER A 585 -0.65 -20.22 -21.80
C SER A 585 -1.46 -19.74 -20.61
N TRP A 586 -2.31 -18.73 -20.83
CA TRP A 586 -3.26 -18.24 -19.83
C TRP A 586 -4.54 -17.79 -20.51
N ASN A 587 -5.65 -17.84 -19.79
CA ASN A 587 -6.94 -17.33 -20.27
C ASN A 587 -7.01 -15.83 -20.02
N ARG A 588 -7.59 -15.11 -20.98
CA ARG A 588 -7.90 -13.69 -20.91
C ARG A 588 -9.39 -13.45 -20.94
#